data_AF-A0A1Q4Z1P9-F1
#
_entry.id   AF-A0A1Q4Z1P9-F1
#
_cell.length_a   1.000
_cell.length_b   1.000
_cell.length_c   1.000
_cell.angle_alpha   90.00
_cell.angle_beta   90.00
_cell.angle_gamma   90.00
#
_symmetry.space_group_name_H-M   'P 1'
#
loop_
_entity.id
_entity.type
_entity.pdbx_description
1 polymer ?
#
loop_
_entity_poly.entity_id
_entity_poly.type
_entity_poly.pdbx_seq_one_letter_code
_entity_poly.pdbx_strand_id
1 'polypeptide(L)'
;MLRAFVRSSIARDMQSPGPLLVSMMTAVASNSMFLAFWSVFLSRISPVSGFQTQDMVELWACTTIGFGSVFLLFGNIHSLPSLVYQGKIDVFLLLPCPPLLPLLTSVTGTSYLADIGFGFFAYLVFGNATLLGFAQLLLAAGITAAIVASFVLIVGSLSFWLKGMDSFGGYLVGALLQCSTYPGTIFQGVWRGVLFTIIPAAYINLAPVHLIGDFSATYAAVAIAVSLGALVISRAIFYRGLRRYESGSAAGAQL
;
A
#
# COMPACT_ATOMS: atom_id res chain seq x y z
N MET A 1 13.13 -7.70 19.91
CA MET A 1 13.01 -6.24 19.66
C MET A 1 11.84 -5.90 18.75
N LEU A 2 11.77 -6.41 17.50
CA LEU A 2 10.64 -6.14 16.57
C LEU A 2 9.26 -6.37 17.19
N ARG A 3 9.06 -7.53 17.85
CA ARG A 3 7.81 -7.85 18.58
C ARG A 3 7.48 -6.85 19.69
N ALA A 4 8.49 -6.26 20.33
CA ALA A 4 8.29 -5.29 21.40
C ALA A 4 7.82 -3.94 20.83
N PHE A 5 8.39 -3.49 19.70
CA PHE A 5 7.92 -2.28 19.01
C PHE A 5 6.47 -2.42 18.55
N VAL A 6 6.15 -3.51 17.84
CA VAL A 6 4.79 -3.81 17.39
C VAL A 6 3.81 -3.85 18.57
N ARG A 7 4.15 -4.58 19.65
CA ARG A 7 3.31 -4.65 20.84
C ARG A 7 3.12 -3.29 21.50
N SER A 8 4.16 -2.46 21.56
CA SER A 8 4.08 -1.12 22.15
C SER A 8 3.24 -0.16 21.32
N SER A 9 3.30 -0.26 19.98
CA SER A 9 2.49 0.55 19.07
C SER A 9 1.01 0.18 19.21
N ILE A 10 0.69 -1.11 19.18
CA ILE A 10 -0.69 -1.59 19.38
C ILE A 10 -1.21 -1.21 20.76
N ALA A 11 -0.40 -1.38 21.81
CA ALA A 11 -0.80 -1.00 23.17
C ALA A 11 -1.10 0.49 23.29
N ARG A 12 -0.36 1.36 22.57
CA ARG A 12 -0.62 2.80 22.50
C ARG A 12 -1.97 3.09 21.84
N ASP A 13 -2.27 2.45 20.72
CA ASP A 13 -3.55 2.64 20.01
C ASP A 13 -4.73 2.13 20.84
N MET A 14 -4.56 1.03 21.59
CA MET A 14 -5.59 0.48 22.47
C MET A 14 -5.86 1.35 23.71
N GLN A 15 -4.92 2.22 24.11
CA GLN A 15 -5.11 3.17 25.22
C GLN A 15 -6.01 4.34 24.83
N SER A 16 -6.19 4.62 23.53
CA SER A 16 -7.07 5.65 22.99
C SER A 16 -8.14 5.07 22.05
N PRO A 17 -9.09 4.27 22.58
CA PRO A 17 -10.05 3.52 21.75
C PRO A 17 -11.00 4.41 20.94
N GLY A 18 -11.33 5.62 21.41
CA GLY A 18 -12.25 6.54 20.73
C GLY A 18 -11.79 6.90 19.31
N PRO A 19 -10.63 7.56 19.13
CA PRO A 19 -10.09 7.89 17.81
C PRO A 19 -9.85 6.68 16.90
N LEU A 20 -9.42 5.54 17.47
CA LEU A 20 -9.23 4.30 16.72
C LEU A 20 -10.55 3.79 16.13
N LEU A 21 -11.60 3.71 16.95
CA LEU A 21 -12.94 3.28 16.52
C LEU A 21 -13.50 4.20 15.44
N VAL A 22 -13.40 5.52 15.63
CA VAL A 22 -13.85 6.49 14.62
C VAL A 22 -13.12 6.24 13.29
N SER A 23 -11.80 6.09 13.31
CA SER A 23 -11.00 5.84 12.10
C SER A 23 -11.41 4.55 11.39
N MET A 24 -11.63 3.46 12.13
CA MET A 24 -12.07 2.18 11.59
C MET A 24 -13.48 2.28 10.99
N MET A 25 -14.41 2.96 11.67
CA MET A 25 -15.76 3.19 11.17
C MET A 25 -15.76 4.04 9.90
N THR A 26 -14.93 5.08 9.85
CA THR A 26 -14.76 5.92 8.65
C THR A 26 -14.19 5.10 7.49
N ALA A 27 -13.21 4.23 7.73
CA ALA A 27 -12.66 3.35 6.69
C ALA A 27 -13.74 2.41 6.12
N VAL A 28 -14.49 1.72 6.98
CA VAL A 28 -15.60 0.83 6.55
C VAL A 28 -16.67 1.60 5.80
N ALA A 29 -17.08 2.77 6.29
CA ALA A 29 -18.09 3.61 5.64
C ALA A 29 -17.62 4.09 4.25
N SER A 30 -16.37 4.55 4.15
CA SER A 30 -15.76 4.99 2.89
C SER A 30 -15.72 3.85 1.87
N ASN A 31 -15.19 2.68 2.26
CA ASN A 31 -15.08 1.52 1.38
C ASN A 31 -16.47 1.02 0.94
N SER A 32 -17.45 1.01 1.85
CA SER A 32 -18.84 0.66 1.54
C SER A 32 -19.46 1.64 0.54
N MET A 33 -19.24 2.94 0.73
CA MET A 33 -19.76 3.99 -0.16
C MET A 33 -19.19 3.85 -1.57
N PHE A 34 -17.89 3.64 -1.70
CA PHE A 34 -17.26 3.45 -3.01
C PHE A 34 -17.70 2.15 -3.70
N LEU A 35 -17.78 1.04 -2.97
CA LEU A 35 -18.24 -0.23 -3.52
C LEU A 35 -19.70 -0.13 -3.99
N ALA A 36 -20.56 0.52 -3.20
CA ALA A 36 -21.95 0.80 -3.57
C ALA A 36 -22.04 1.72 -4.80
N PHE A 37 -21.25 2.80 -4.83
CA PHE A 37 -21.17 3.71 -5.97
C PHE A 37 -20.83 2.95 -7.26
N TRP A 38 -19.76 2.16 -7.25
CA TRP A 38 -19.36 1.41 -8.44
C TRP A 38 -20.36 0.34 -8.85
N SER A 39 -20.98 -0.33 -7.88
CA SER A 39 -22.02 -1.33 -8.14
C SER A 39 -23.23 -0.70 -8.85
N VAL A 40 -23.67 0.47 -8.39
CA VAL A 40 -24.76 1.22 -9.03
C VAL A 40 -24.32 1.75 -10.40
N PHE A 41 -23.12 2.32 -10.50
CA PHE A 41 -22.59 2.87 -11.75
C PHE A 41 -22.52 1.81 -12.86
N LEU A 42 -21.93 0.64 -12.58
CA LEU A 42 -21.82 -0.47 -13.54
C LEU A 42 -23.17 -1.14 -13.85
N SER A 43 -24.18 -0.99 -12.98
CA SER A 43 -25.55 -1.46 -13.30
C SER A 43 -26.29 -0.56 -14.31
N ARG A 44 -25.85 0.69 -14.48
CA ARG A 44 -26.50 1.69 -15.32
C ARG A 44 -25.78 1.93 -16.64
N ILE A 45 -24.47 1.74 -16.66
CA ILE A 45 -23.62 1.96 -17.81
C ILE A 45 -23.19 0.58 -18.30
N SER A 46 -23.42 0.29 -19.59
CA SER A 46 -22.95 -0.96 -20.20
C SER A 46 -21.48 -1.21 -19.85
N PRO A 47 -21.05 -2.46 -19.61
CA PRO A 47 -19.73 -2.78 -19.07
C PRO A 47 -18.65 -1.94 -19.75
N VAL A 48 -17.97 -1.08 -18.98
CA VAL A 48 -16.98 -0.16 -19.53
C VAL A 48 -15.79 -0.99 -20.00
N SER A 49 -15.77 -1.29 -21.29
CA SER A 49 -14.75 -2.14 -21.94
C SER A 49 -14.56 -3.52 -21.29
N GLY A 50 -15.66 -4.17 -20.86
CA GLY A 50 -15.63 -5.54 -20.34
C GLY A 50 -15.50 -5.68 -18.81
N PHE A 51 -15.33 -4.59 -18.06
CA PHE A 51 -15.26 -4.61 -16.59
C PHE A 51 -16.66 -4.79 -15.98
N GLN A 52 -16.87 -5.89 -15.25
CA GLN A 52 -18.14 -6.25 -14.60
C GLN A 52 -18.17 -5.84 -13.13
N THR A 53 -19.36 -5.91 -12.52
CA THR A 53 -19.54 -5.66 -11.08
C THR A 53 -18.69 -6.62 -10.24
N GLN A 54 -18.53 -7.87 -10.67
CA GLN A 54 -17.71 -8.84 -9.97
C GLN A 54 -16.22 -8.45 -9.98
N ASP A 55 -15.68 -8.02 -11.12
CA ASP A 55 -14.30 -7.56 -11.24
C ASP A 55 -14.01 -6.39 -10.29
N MET A 56 -15.02 -5.53 -10.04
CA MET A 56 -14.91 -4.43 -9.09
C MET A 56 -14.82 -4.91 -7.65
N VAL A 57 -15.62 -5.90 -7.25
CA VAL A 57 -15.55 -6.49 -5.91
C VAL A 57 -14.17 -7.10 -5.69
N GLU A 58 -13.68 -7.87 -6.67
CA GLU A 58 -12.37 -8.51 -6.62
C GLU A 58 -11.24 -7.47 -6.56
N LEU A 59 -11.37 -6.37 -7.32
CA LEU A 59 -10.47 -5.22 -7.26
C LEU A 59 -10.43 -4.57 -5.89
N TRP A 60 -11.60 -4.25 -5.33
CA TRP A 60 -11.70 -3.60 -4.03
C TRP A 60 -11.20 -4.51 -2.91
N ALA A 61 -11.56 -5.80 -2.92
CA ALA A 61 -11.05 -6.76 -1.97
C ALA A 61 -9.51 -6.87 -2.03
N CYS A 62 -8.95 -7.00 -3.24
CA CYS A 62 -7.51 -7.09 -3.43
C CYS A 62 -6.77 -5.83 -2.96
N THR A 63 -7.29 -4.64 -3.31
CA THR A 63 -6.66 -3.36 -2.99
C THR A 63 -6.77 -3.02 -1.50
N THR A 64 -7.92 -3.21 -0.85
CA THR A 64 -8.02 -2.91 0.59
C THR A 64 -7.20 -3.88 1.44
N ILE A 65 -7.14 -5.17 1.08
CA ILE A 65 -6.26 -6.14 1.76
C ILE A 65 -4.79 -5.79 1.51
N GLY A 66 -4.41 -5.50 0.26
CA GLY A 66 -3.04 -5.20 -0.11
C GLY A 66 -2.52 -3.92 0.57
N PHE A 67 -3.26 -2.81 0.43
CA PHE A 67 -2.91 -1.52 1.05
C PHE A 67 -2.96 -1.62 2.58
N GLY A 68 -4.03 -2.20 3.11
CA GLY A 68 -4.22 -2.37 4.53
C GLY A 68 -3.08 -3.18 5.15
N SER A 69 -2.62 -4.24 4.48
CA SER A 69 -1.48 -5.05 4.96
C SER A 69 -0.18 -4.26 5.04
N VAL A 70 0.11 -3.42 4.04
CA VAL A 70 1.30 -2.57 4.05
C VAL A 70 1.25 -1.57 5.19
N PHE A 71 0.15 -0.84 5.35
CA PHE A 71 0.09 0.24 6.33
C PHE A 71 -0.21 -0.23 7.76
N LEU A 72 -0.78 -1.42 7.92
CA LEU A 72 -0.85 -2.10 9.22
C LEU A 72 0.55 -2.51 9.69
N LEU A 73 1.31 -3.19 8.84
CA LEU A 73 2.62 -3.77 9.20
C LEU A 73 3.76 -2.75 9.18
N PHE A 74 3.72 -1.82 8.22
CA PHE A 74 4.74 -0.81 7.96
C PHE A 74 4.18 0.60 8.15
N GLY A 75 3.46 0.85 9.24
CA GLY A 75 2.77 2.13 9.46
C GLY A 75 3.70 3.34 9.42
N ASN A 76 5.00 3.17 9.72
CA ASN A 76 5.97 4.24 9.67
C ASN A 76 6.50 4.56 8.25
N ILE A 77 6.11 3.80 7.23
CA ILE A 77 6.59 3.96 5.84
C ILE A 77 6.22 5.33 5.25
N HIS A 78 5.04 5.86 5.62
CA HIS A 78 4.60 7.20 5.21
C HIS A 78 5.41 8.32 5.86
N SER A 79 5.89 8.08 7.07
CA SER A 79 6.64 9.06 7.85
C SER A 79 8.11 9.12 7.45
N LEU A 80 8.58 8.29 6.49
CA LEU A 80 9.98 8.24 6.12
C LEU A 80 10.54 9.62 5.72
N PRO A 81 9.88 10.45 4.89
CA PRO A 81 10.36 11.80 4.59
C PRO A 81 10.55 12.68 5.82
N SER A 82 9.58 12.68 6.74
CA SER A 82 9.65 13.50 7.95
C SER A 82 10.71 12.98 8.93
N LEU A 83 10.93 11.67 9.01
CA LEU A 83 11.98 11.06 9.81
C LEU A 83 13.38 11.40 9.30
N VAL A 84 13.58 11.39 7.98
CA VAL A 84 14.83 11.85 7.34
C VAL A 84 15.07 13.32 7.69
N TYR A 85 14.07 14.17 7.46
CA TYR A 85 14.19 15.61 7.68
C TYR A 85 14.46 15.97 9.15
N GLN A 86 13.84 15.25 10.10
CA GLN A 86 13.97 15.50 11.54
C GLN A 86 15.21 14.84 12.16
N GLY A 87 16.04 14.12 11.39
CA GLY A 87 17.21 13.43 11.92
C GLY A 87 16.87 12.25 12.83
N LYS A 88 15.64 11.71 12.77
CA LYS A 88 15.15 10.67 13.69
C LYS A 88 15.56 9.25 13.28
N ILE A 89 16.25 9.11 12.14
CA ILE A 89 16.77 7.82 11.69
C ILE A 89 17.92 7.33 12.57
N ASP A 90 18.62 8.25 13.26
CA ASP A 90 19.76 7.97 14.14
C ASP A 90 19.43 6.88 15.18
N VAL A 91 18.22 6.90 15.75
CA VAL A 91 17.76 5.91 16.73
C VAL A 91 17.76 4.49 16.16
N PHE A 92 17.42 4.33 14.88
CA PHE A 92 17.38 3.04 14.21
C PHE A 92 18.77 2.56 13.75
N LEU A 93 19.71 3.48 13.55
CA LEU A 93 21.11 3.15 13.20
C LEU A 93 21.88 2.56 14.39
N LEU A 94 21.46 2.85 15.62
CA LEU A 94 22.05 2.30 16.85
C LEU A 94 21.63 0.84 17.12
N LEU A 95 20.63 0.33 16.40
CA LEU A 95 20.16 -1.04 16.59
C LEU A 95 21.16 -2.05 15.99
N PRO A 96 21.34 -3.23 16.60
CA PRO A 96 22.27 -4.27 16.13
C PRO A 96 21.78 -5.02 14.88
N CYS A 97 20.82 -4.45 14.13
CA CYS A 97 20.21 -5.09 12.97
C CYS A 97 20.01 -4.07 11.84
N PRO A 98 19.78 -4.52 10.59
CA PRO A 98 19.60 -3.62 9.47
C PRO A 98 18.43 -2.65 9.72
N PRO A 99 18.61 -1.32 9.55
CA PRO A 99 17.70 -0.31 10.08
C PRO A 99 16.33 -0.27 9.39
N LEU A 100 16.24 -0.78 8.16
CA LEU A 100 15.01 -0.71 7.35
C LEU A 100 13.81 -1.37 8.06
N LEU A 101 13.95 -2.61 8.52
CA LEU A 101 12.81 -3.35 9.08
C LEU A 101 12.33 -2.76 10.42
N PRO A 102 13.20 -2.46 11.40
CA PRO A 102 12.79 -1.75 12.61
C PRO A 102 12.19 -0.37 12.33
N LEU A 103 12.74 0.39 11.37
CA LEU A 103 12.21 1.70 11.00
C LEU A 103 10.77 1.58 10.49
N LEU A 104 10.50 0.63 9.59
CA LEU A 104 9.16 0.48 9.00
C LEU A 104 8.12 -0.02 10.01
N THR A 105 8.53 -0.91 10.92
CA THR A 105 7.62 -1.63 11.84
C THR A 105 7.49 -0.99 13.22
N SER A 106 8.20 0.11 13.50
CA SER A 106 8.15 0.77 14.81
C SER A 106 6.80 1.41 15.13
N VAL A 107 6.01 1.69 14.10
CA VAL A 107 4.65 2.19 14.19
C VAL A 107 3.76 1.29 13.35
N THR A 108 2.64 0.85 13.91
CA THR A 108 1.62 0.05 13.23
C THR A 108 0.39 0.90 12.98
N GLY A 109 -0.19 0.81 11.79
CA GLY A 109 -1.46 1.47 11.49
C GLY A 109 -2.65 0.59 11.87
N THR A 110 -3.00 0.52 13.16
CA THR A 110 -4.04 -0.41 13.65
C THR A 110 -5.41 -0.19 13.00
N SER A 111 -5.72 1.04 12.58
CA SER A 111 -6.96 1.36 11.87
C SER A 111 -7.14 0.59 10.55
N TYR A 112 -6.03 0.27 9.85
CA TYR A 112 -6.07 -0.46 8.57
C TYR A 112 -6.51 -1.91 8.71
N LEU A 113 -6.65 -2.43 9.94
CA LEU A 113 -7.30 -3.71 10.18
C LEU A 113 -8.76 -3.70 9.68
N ALA A 114 -9.41 -2.54 9.71
CA ALA A 114 -10.75 -2.36 9.16
C ALA A 114 -10.78 -2.52 7.63
N ASP A 115 -9.79 -2.01 6.91
CA ASP A 115 -9.67 -2.17 5.44
C ASP A 115 -9.45 -3.63 5.04
N ILE A 116 -8.57 -4.33 5.77
CA ILE A 116 -8.32 -5.76 5.56
C ILE A 116 -9.60 -6.56 5.84
N GLY A 117 -10.25 -6.30 6.98
CA GLY A 117 -11.51 -6.95 7.35
C GLY A 117 -12.61 -6.70 6.32
N PHE A 118 -12.73 -5.47 5.84
CA PHE A 118 -13.68 -5.11 4.77
C PHE A 118 -13.40 -5.88 3.48
N GLY A 119 -12.14 -5.96 3.05
CA GLY A 119 -11.80 -6.66 1.80
C GLY A 119 -12.13 -8.14 1.85
N PHE A 120 -11.81 -8.82 2.97
CA PHE A 120 -12.20 -10.21 3.17
C PHE A 120 -13.71 -10.38 3.21
N PHE A 121 -14.42 -9.50 3.94
CA PHE A 121 -15.88 -9.55 4.02
C PHE A 121 -16.52 -9.37 2.64
N ALA A 122 -16.12 -8.35 1.88
CA ALA A 122 -16.66 -8.07 0.56
C ALA A 122 -16.42 -9.25 -0.40
N TYR A 123 -15.23 -9.85 -0.38
CA TYR A 123 -14.91 -11.00 -1.22
C TYR A 123 -15.72 -12.26 -0.84
N LEU A 124 -15.91 -12.52 0.46
CA LEU A 124 -16.70 -13.67 0.91
C LEU A 124 -18.18 -13.55 0.55
N VAL A 125 -18.73 -12.34 0.58
CA VAL A 125 -20.16 -12.10 0.31
C VAL A 125 -20.44 -11.99 -1.18
N PHE A 126 -19.57 -11.33 -1.95
CA PHE A 126 -19.85 -10.95 -3.34
C PHE A 126 -18.86 -11.53 -4.37
N GLY A 127 -17.74 -12.12 -3.93
CA GLY A 127 -16.71 -12.70 -4.80
C GLY A 127 -16.80 -14.22 -4.94
N ASN A 128 -15.75 -14.82 -5.50
CA ASN A 128 -15.65 -16.26 -5.66
C ASN A 128 -15.16 -16.94 -4.36
N ALA A 129 -16.10 -17.32 -3.50
CA ALA A 129 -15.84 -17.92 -2.17
C ALA A 129 -15.31 -19.37 -2.20
N THR A 130 -14.73 -19.84 -3.31
CA THR A 130 -14.04 -21.13 -3.36
C THR A 130 -12.66 -21.06 -2.69
N LEU A 131 -12.14 -22.20 -2.23
CA LEU A 131 -10.80 -22.27 -1.63
C LEU A 131 -9.71 -21.80 -2.61
N LEU A 132 -9.87 -22.13 -3.90
CA LEU A 132 -8.97 -21.68 -4.95
C LEU A 132 -9.06 -20.15 -5.16
N GLY A 133 -10.28 -19.61 -5.23
CA GLY A 133 -10.51 -18.17 -5.32
C GLY A 133 -9.89 -17.41 -4.15
N PHE A 134 -10.00 -17.93 -2.94
CA PHE A 134 -9.35 -17.33 -1.77
C PHE A 134 -7.81 -17.35 -1.86
N ALA A 135 -7.22 -18.45 -2.33
CA ALA A 135 -5.78 -18.52 -2.55
C ALA A 135 -5.31 -17.51 -3.63
N GLN A 136 -6.09 -17.35 -4.70
CA GLN A 136 -5.85 -16.35 -5.75
C GLN A 136 -5.98 -14.92 -5.24
N LEU A 137 -6.97 -14.63 -4.39
CA LEU A 137 -7.11 -13.35 -3.70
C LEU A 137 -5.88 -13.03 -2.86
N LEU A 138 -5.42 -13.98 -2.05
CA LEU A 138 -4.23 -13.78 -1.21
C LEU A 138 -2.97 -13.53 -2.05
N LEU A 139 -2.82 -14.24 -3.18
CA LEU A 139 -1.73 -14.01 -4.11
C LEU A 139 -1.80 -12.61 -4.71
N ALA A 140 -2.96 -12.21 -5.23
CA ALA A 140 -3.19 -10.89 -5.81
C ALA A 140 -2.94 -9.77 -4.79
N ALA A 141 -3.48 -9.91 -3.58
CA ALA A 141 -3.29 -8.96 -2.49
C ALA A 141 -1.82 -8.88 -2.04
N GLY A 142 -1.10 -10.01 -2.03
CA GLY A 142 0.33 -10.05 -1.73
C GLY A 142 1.18 -9.31 -2.78
N ILE A 143 0.87 -9.49 -4.07
CA ILE A 143 1.50 -8.75 -5.16
C ILE A 143 1.21 -7.25 -5.01
N THR A 144 -0.05 -6.88 -4.77
CA THR A 144 -0.46 -5.49 -4.51
C THR A 144 0.32 -4.88 -3.35
N ALA A 145 0.39 -5.60 -2.22
CA ALA A 145 1.14 -5.15 -1.04
C ALA A 145 2.62 -4.95 -1.34
N ALA A 146 3.26 -5.87 -2.08
CA ALA A 146 4.66 -5.75 -2.45
C ALA A 146 4.94 -4.55 -3.36
N ILE A 147 4.08 -4.29 -4.35
CA ILE A 147 4.19 -3.13 -5.25
C ILE A 147 4.01 -1.83 -4.46
N VAL A 148 3.00 -1.77 -3.59
CA VAL A 148 2.71 -0.58 -2.78
C VAL A 148 3.84 -0.29 -1.80
N ALA A 149 4.29 -1.30 -1.04
CA ALA A 149 5.41 -1.15 -0.13
C ALA A 149 6.66 -0.66 -0.86
N SER A 150 6.95 -1.21 -2.05
CA SER A 150 8.08 -0.79 -2.87
C SER A 150 7.96 0.66 -3.32
N PHE A 151 6.79 1.05 -3.85
CA PHE A 151 6.55 2.40 -4.34
C PHE A 151 6.65 3.43 -3.21
N VAL A 152 5.96 3.20 -2.09
CA VAL A 152 5.97 4.12 -0.95
C VAL A 152 7.37 4.22 -0.35
N LEU A 153 8.13 3.12 -0.29
CA LEU A 153 9.52 3.14 0.17
C LEU A 153 10.43 3.93 -0.79
N ILE A 154 10.27 3.79 -2.11
CA ILE A 154 11.03 4.57 -3.10
C ILE A 154 10.74 6.06 -2.92
N VAL A 155 9.46 6.43 -2.94
CA VAL A 155 9.03 7.82 -2.80
C VAL A 155 9.52 8.42 -1.48
N GLY A 156 9.39 7.67 -0.39
CA GLY A 156 9.90 8.08 0.92
C GLY A 156 11.42 8.23 0.93
N SER A 157 12.16 7.32 0.29
CA SER A 157 13.62 7.36 0.22
C SER A 157 14.16 8.52 -0.62
N LEU A 158 13.37 9.09 -1.54
CA LEU A 158 13.79 10.29 -2.28
C LEU A 158 14.11 11.47 -1.35
N SER A 159 13.56 11.48 -0.13
CA SER A 159 13.87 12.50 0.89
C SER A 159 15.35 12.52 1.32
N PHE A 160 16.11 11.45 1.10
CA PHE A 160 17.57 11.43 1.33
C PHE A 160 18.34 12.33 0.35
N TRP A 161 17.73 12.69 -0.79
CA TRP A 161 18.35 13.54 -1.81
C TRP A 161 17.59 14.87 -2.01
N LEU A 162 16.28 14.86 -1.82
CA LEU A 162 15.39 15.98 -2.14
C LEU A 162 14.71 16.50 -0.87
N LYS A 163 14.74 17.81 -0.67
CA LYS A 163 13.97 18.48 0.39
C LYS A 163 12.50 18.62 -0.03
N GLY A 164 11.58 18.67 0.95
CA GLY A 164 10.15 18.88 0.69
C GLY A 164 9.37 17.65 0.21
N MET A 165 9.97 16.45 0.33
CA MET A 165 9.33 15.19 -0.08
C MET A 165 8.15 14.75 0.79
N ASP A 166 7.87 15.43 1.91
CA ASP A 166 6.77 15.08 2.80
C ASP A 166 5.40 15.27 2.10
N SER A 167 5.12 16.49 1.62
CA SER A 167 3.88 16.78 0.89
C SER A 167 3.85 16.15 -0.51
N PHE A 168 4.95 16.28 -1.27
CA PHE A 168 5.01 15.75 -2.63
C PHE A 168 4.94 14.22 -2.66
N GLY A 169 5.61 13.54 -1.73
CA GLY A 169 5.51 12.10 -1.57
C GLY A 169 4.10 11.65 -1.20
N GLY A 170 3.43 12.40 -0.33
CA GLY A 170 2.02 12.20 -0.01
C GLY A 170 1.11 12.22 -1.26
N TYR A 171 1.30 13.19 -2.17
CA TYR A 171 0.53 13.26 -3.42
C TYR A 171 0.79 12.06 -4.34
N LEU A 172 2.04 11.63 -4.48
CA LEU A 172 2.38 10.46 -5.30
C LEU A 172 1.76 9.17 -4.75
N VAL A 173 1.81 8.98 -3.42
CA VAL A 173 1.19 7.83 -2.77
C VAL A 173 -0.34 7.89 -2.87
N GLY A 174 -0.94 9.07 -2.67
CA GLY A 174 -2.37 9.27 -2.87
C GLY A 174 -2.81 8.93 -4.30
N ALA A 175 -2.04 9.36 -5.30
CA ALA A 175 -2.29 9.03 -6.71
C ALA A 175 -2.19 7.53 -6.99
N LEU A 176 -1.22 6.81 -6.41
CA LEU A 176 -1.14 5.35 -6.48
C LEU A 176 -2.43 4.71 -5.95
N LEU A 177 -2.85 5.08 -4.73
CA LEU A 177 -4.02 4.47 -4.09
C LEU A 177 -5.30 4.76 -4.89
N GLN A 178 -5.49 6.00 -5.33
CA GLN A 178 -6.66 6.39 -6.09
C GLN A 178 -6.69 5.75 -7.48
N CYS A 179 -5.59 5.74 -8.23
CA CYS A 179 -5.59 5.15 -9.57
C CYS A 179 -5.70 3.63 -9.55
N SER A 180 -5.34 2.98 -8.44
CA SER A 180 -5.43 1.53 -8.31
C SER A 180 -6.85 1.03 -8.05
N THR A 181 -7.72 1.84 -7.44
CA THR A 181 -9.11 1.46 -7.08
C THR A 181 -10.14 1.75 -8.18
N TYR A 182 -9.68 2.26 -9.32
CA TYR A 182 -10.52 2.60 -10.47
C TYR A 182 -10.28 1.60 -11.60
N PRO A 183 -11.32 1.18 -12.35
CA PRO A 183 -11.17 0.28 -13.49
C PRO A 183 -10.08 0.73 -14.47
N GLY A 184 -9.17 -0.18 -14.83
CA GLY A 184 -8.05 0.12 -15.72
C GLY A 184 -8.45 0.60 -17.12
N THR A 185 -9.69 0.32 -17.53
CA THR A 185 -10.28 0.71 -18.81
C THR A 185 -10.58 2.20 -18.92
N ILE A 186 -10.61 2.92 -17.79
CA ILE A 186 -10.80 4.38 -17.73
C ILE A 186 -9.55 5.12 -18.21
N PHE A 187 -8.38 4.48 -18.12
CA PHE A 187 -7.12 5.12 -18.45
C PHE A 187 -6.71 4.84 -19.90
N GLN A 188 -6.69 5.89 -20.73
CA GLN A 188 -6.32 5.82 -22.15
C GLN A 188 -5.12 6.70 -22.49
N GLY A 189 -4.45 6.38 -23.60
CA GLY A 189 -3.36 7.19 -24.17
C GLY A 189 -2.18 7.40 -23.23
N VAL A 190 -1.72 8.65 -23.13
CA VAL A 190 -0.53 9.04 -22.33
C VAL A 190 -0.72 8.71 -20.84
N TRP A 191 -1.92 8.90 -20.31
CA TRP A 191 -2.22 8.63 -18.90
C TRP A 191 -2.09 7.15 -18.54
N ARG A 192 -2.42 6.26 -19.49
CA ARG A 192 -2.14 4.83 -19.33
C ARG A 192 -0.63 4.60 -19.20
N GLY A 193 0.18 5.19 -20.07
CA GLY A 193 1.64 5.10 -19.98
C GLY A 193 2.19 5.53 -18.62
N VAL A 194 1.71 6.67 -18.10
CA VAL A 194 2.09 7.18 -16.78
C VAL A 194 1.73 6.21 -15.65
N LEU A 195 0.52 5.64 -15.67
CA LEU A 195 0.06 4.71 -14.63
C LEU A 195 0.73 3.34 -14.68
N PHE A 196 1.20 2.93 -15.85
CA PHE A 196 1.97 1.70 -16.03
C PHE A 196 3.44 1.84 -15.67
N THR A 197 3.99 3.07 -15.64
CA THR A 197 5.43 3.31 -15.46
C THR A 197 5.78 4.06 -14.18
N ILE A 198 5.17 5.23 -13.96
CA ILE A 198 5.52 6.13 -12.85
C ILE A 198 4.78 5.73 -11.57
N ILE A 199 3.48 5.42 -11.66
CA ILE A 199 2.60 5.22 -10.49
C ILE A 199 2.30 3.73 -10.21
N PRO A 200 2.99 2.78 -10.84
CA PRO A 200 2.57 1.37 -11.08
C PRO A 200 1.12 0.90 -10.81
N ALA A 201 0.09 1.76 -10.81
CA ALA A 201 -1.28 1.44 -10.40
C ALA A 201 -1.94 0.41 -11.31
N ALA A 202 -1.52 0.34 -12.57
CA ALA A 202 -2.07 -0.60 -13.53
C ALA A 202 -1.77 -2.07 -13.17
N TYR A 203 -0.61 -2.37 -12.58
CA TYR A 203 -0.28 -3.73 -12.17
C TYR A 203 -1.17 -4.20 -11.01
N ILE A 204 -1.49 -3.28 -10.09
CA ILE A 204 -2.40 -3.53 -8.97
C ILE A 204 -3.82 -3.73 -9.49
N ASN A 205 -4.23 -2.90 -10.46
CA ASN A 205 -5.56 -2.97 -11.04
C ASN A 205 -5.83 -4.27 -11.84
N LEU A 206 -4.83 -4.72 -12.60
CA LEU A 206 -4.94 -5.90 -13.46
C LEU A 206 -4.75 -7.22 -12.70
N ALA A 207 -4.15 -7.18 -11.51
CA ALA A 207 -3.92 -8.36 -10.68
C ALA A 207 -5.19 -9.20 -10.42
N PRO A 208 -6.29 -8.64 -9.88
CA PRO A 208 -7.50 -9.42 -9.59
C PRO A 208 -8.12 -10.01 -10.86
N VAL A 209 -8.16 -9.25 -11.96
CA VAL A 209 -8.74 -9.71 -13.24
C VAL A 209 -8.04 -10.96 -13.79
N HIS A 210 -6.70 -10.98 -13.78
CA HIS A 210 -5.91 -12.08 -14.36
C HIS A 210 -5.47 -13.17 -13.37
N LEU A 211 -5.74 -12.98 -12.08
CA LEU A 211 -5.40 -13.96 -11.04
C LEU A 211 -6.64 -14.62 -10.44
N ILE A 212 -7.78 -13.94 -10.41
CA ILE A 212 -9.03 -14.45 -9.83
C ILE A 212 -10.04 -14.75 -10.95
N GLY A 213 -10.30 -13.78 -11.83
CA GLY A 213 -11.27 -13.91 -12.93
C GLY A 213 -10.84 -14.93 -14.00
N ASP A 214 -9.72 -14.68 -14.69
CA ASP A 214 -9.15 -15.58 -15.70
C ASP A 214 -7.69 -15.90 -15.38
N PHE A 215 -7.48 -16.97 -14.59
CA PHE A 215 -6.18 -17.29 -14.04
C PHE A 215 -5.14 -17.58 -15.12
N SER A 216 -4.15 -16.70 -15.22
CA SER A 216 -2.98 -16.88 -16.07
C SER A 216 -1.73 -17.14 -15.24
N ALA A 217 -1.21 -18.37 -15.33
CA ALA A 217 0.05 -18.75 -14.66
C ALA A 217 1.23 -17.88 -15.14
N THR A 218 1.25 -17.52 -16.43
CA THR A 218 2.26 -16.63 -17.00
C THR A 218 2.16 -15.23 -16.38
N TYR A 219 0.94 -14.68 -16.28
CA TYR A 219 0.73 -13.39 -15.63
C TYR A 219 1.16 -13.43 -14.16
N ALA A 220 0.77 -14.47 -13.43
CA ALA A 220 1.15 -14.66 -12.04
C ALA A 220 2.68 -14.68 -11.86
N ALA A 221 3.41 -15.45 -12.68
CA ALA A 221 4.86 -15.53 -12.61
C ALA A 221 5.53 -14.17 -12.89
N VAL A 222 5.05 -13.45 -13.92
CA VAL A 222 5.56 -12.11 -14.25
C VAL A 222 5.26 -11.12 -13.13
N ALA A 223 4.04 -11.12 -12.58
CA ALA A 223 3.65 -10.21 -11.50
C ALA A 223 4.43 -10.47 -10.20
N ILE A 224 4.71 -11.74 -9.87
CA ILE A 224 5.61 -12.11 -8.78
C ILE A 224 7.03 -11.60 -9.06
N ALA A 225 7.57 -11.82 -10.26
CA ALA A 225 8.91 -11.37 -10.61
C ALA A 225 9.05 -9.84 -10.54
N VAL A 226 8.06 -9.11 -11.06
CA VAL A 226 8.01 -7.64 -11.02
C VAL A 226 7.91 -7.13 -9.59
N SER A 227 7.03 -7.70 -8.76
CA SER A 227 6.89 -7.29 -7.36
C SER A 227 8.13 -7.58 -6.52
N LEU A 228 8.77 -8.73 -6.70
CA LEU A 228 10.06 -9.04 -6.05
C LEU A 228 11.18 -8.11 -6.54
N GLY A 229 11.24 -7.83 -7.84
CA GLY A 229 12.18 -6.86 -8.42
C GLY A 229 11.99 -5.47 -7.81
N ALA A 230 10.75 -5.00 -7.68
CA ALA A 230 10.41 -3.73 -7.06
C ALA A 230 10.84 -3.67 -5.58
N LEU A 231 10.69 -4.76 -4.82
CA LEU A 231 11.15 -4.84 -3.43
C LEU A 231 12.67 -4.76 -3.33
N VAL A 232 13.40 -5.42 -4.23
CA VAL A 232 14.86 -5.36 -4.29
C VAL A 232 15.33 -3.95 -4.66
N ILE A 233 14.71 -3.33 -5.67
CA ILE A 233 15.05 -1.98 -6.13
C ILE A 233 14.76 -0.95 -5.04
N SER A 234 13.59 -0.99 -4.41
CA SER A 234 13.21 -0.07 -3.34
C SER A 234 14.14 -0.18 -2.14
N ARG A 235 14.49 -1.40 -1.74
CA ARG A 235 15.51 -1.65 -0.72
C ARG A 235 16.87 -1.06 -1.10
N ALA A 236 17.32 -1.28 -2.34
CA ALA A 236 18.60 -0.75 -2.82
C ALA A 236 18.62 0.79 -2.80
N ILE A 237 17.53 1.43 -3.25
CA ILE A 237 17.36 2.88 -3.20
C ILE A 237 17.42 3.37 -1.76
N PHE A 238 16.68 2.75 -0.83
CA PHE A 238 16.71 3.12 0.58
C PHE A 238 18.14 3.10 1.15
N TYR A 239 18.87 1.99 0.98
CA TYR A 239 20.24 1.88 1.51
C TYR A 239 21.22 2.82 0.80
N ARG A 240 21.01 3.12 -0.48
CA ARG A 240 21.83 4.10 -1.20
C ARG A 240 21.57 5.52 -0.68
N GLY A 241 20.33 5.84 -0.35
CA GLY A 241 19.95 7.13 0.26
C GLY A 241 20.47 7.26 1.68
N LEU A 242 20.39 6.19 2.46
CA LEU A 242 20.91 6.13 3.82
C LEU A 242 22.42 6.42 3.91
N ARG A 243 23.21 6.10 2.87
CA ARG A 243 24.65 6.47 2.82
C ARG A 243 24.90 7.97 2.68
N ARG A 244 23.91 8.73 2.23
CA ARG A 244 23.95 10.19 2.08
C ARG A 244 23.29 10.92 3.25
N TYR A 245 22.66 10.17 4.16
CA TYR A 245 22.02 10.72 5.33
C TYR A 245 23.09 11.25 6.30
N GLU A 246 23.02 12.55 6.57
CA GLU A 246 23.83 13.23 7.59
C GLU A 246 23.02 13.27 8.89
N SER A 247 23.63 12.88 10.01
CA SER A 247 22.92 12.73 11.29
C SER A 247 22.37 14.06 11.80
N GLY A 248 21.22 14.00 12.48
CA GLY A 248 20.59 15.18 13.07
C GLY A 248 21.47 15.88 14.11
N SER A 249 22.41 15.15 14.72
CA SER A 249 23.42 15.68 15.64
C SER A 249 24.38 16.70 15.00
N ALA A 250 24.59 16.66 13.68
CA ALA A 250 25.37 17.67 12.96
C ALA A 250 24.56 18.93 12.65
N ALA A 251 23.24 18.79 12.42
CA ALA A 251 22.34 19.91 12.12
C ALA A 251 21.91 20.68 13.39
N GLY A 252 21.79 20.00 14.53
CA GLY A 252 21.50 20.63 15.83
C GLY A 252 22.64 21.47 16.42
N ALA A 253 23.84 21.40 15.84
CA ALA A 253 24.98 22.25 16.21
C ALA A 253 25.02 23.59 15.43
N GLN A 254 24.07 23.82 14.52
CA GLN A 254 23.97 25.02 13.68
C GLN A 254 22.71 25.87 13.97
N LEU A 255 22.01 25.60 15.08
CA LEU A 255 20.94 26.45 15.63
C LEU A 255 21.36 26.98 17.00
#